data_AF-A0A1E7FZY9-F1
#
_entry.id   AF-A0A1E7FZY9-F1
#
_cell.length_a   1.000
_cell.length_b   1.000
_cell.length_c   1.000
_cell.angle_alpha   90.00
_cell.angle_beta   90.00
_cell.angle_gamma   90.00
#
_symmetry.space_group_name_H-M   'P 1'
#
loop_
_entity.id
_entity.type
_entity.pdbx_description
1 polymer ?
#
loop_
_entity_poly.entity_id
_entity_poly.type
_entity_poly.pdbx_seq_one_letter_code
_entity_poly.pdbx_strand_id
1 'polypeptide(L)'
;MTYDRAGNISNTLTALDLFGSNLKWFRLDDGVMGGKSETTHKIMNDDVNDDADGKLLDFTGTINTDGGGFCSIRASLSDDDDDDDDDDNDNCGFSPNAIGIKLKIIGDGKTYKFIMSNGNTGGGGGGGGPFSRSPSWQCDIPTRDDNIEQDIYIPFTKLHPAFGGRSSSKPSPEVIALYKFDVTTIREIGLMLSLRLSDGSPNPKETFGEGLFPFSLKVSSIKEVTTTTTKEE
;
A
#
# COMPACT_ATOMS: atom_id res chain seq x y z
N MET A 1 -11.08 15.11 -15.26
CA MET A 1 -11.99 14.32 -14.40
C MET A 1 -11.50 14.52 -12.98
N THR A 2 -12.38 14.84 -12.02
CA THR A 2 -11.99 15.02 -10.61
C THR A 2 -12.02 13.65 -9.95
N TYR A 3 -10.95 13.27 -9.25
CA TYR A 3 -10.88 12.00 -8.53
C TYR A 3 -12.01 11.90 -7.48
N ASP A 4 -12.87 10.89 -7.60
CA ASP A 4 -13.96 10.63 -6.66
C ASP A 4 -13.52 9.65 -5.56
N ARG A 5 -12.88 10.21 -4.53
CA ARG A 5 -12.44 9.42 -3.37
C ARG A 5 -13.61 8.78 -2.63
N ALA A 6 -14.67 9.57 -2.39
CA ALA A 6 -15.81 9.12 -1.61
C ALA A 6 -16.51 7.94 -2.30
N GLY A 7 -16.69 8.02 -3.63
CA GLY A 7 -17.19 6.91 -4.44
C GLY A 7 -16.26 5.69 -4.42
N ASN A 8 -14.94 5.86 -4.43
CA ASN A 8 -14.03 4.72 -4.33
C ASN A 8 -14.03 4.07 -2.95
N ILE A 9 -14.15 4.84 -1.87
CA ILE A 9 -14.27 4.33 -0.49
C ILE A 9 -15.62 3.61 -0.29
N SER A 10 -16.71 4.12 -0.87
CA SER A 10 -18.02 3.47 -0.77
C SER A 10 -18.12 2.16 -1.55
N ASN A 11 -17.23 1.96 -2.53
CA ASN A 11 -17.11 0.72 -3.32
C ASN A 11 -15.94 -0.15 -2.84
N THR A 12 -15.64 -0.13 -1.54
CA THR A 12 -14.56 -0.95 -0.98
C THR A 12 -14.84 -2.44 -1.11
N LEU A 13 -13.76 -3.21 -1.25
CA LEU A 13 -13.80 -4.67 -1.21
C LEU A 13 -13.14 -5.19 0.07
N THR A 14 -13.89 -5.97 0.84
CA THR A 14 -13.43 -6.54 2.10
C THR A 14 -12.64 -7.83 1.87
N ALA A 15 -11.32 -7.78 2.00
CA ALA A 15 -10.44 -8.93 1.83
C ALA A 15 -9.17 -8.78 2.64
N LEU A 16 -8.55 -9.92 2.94
CA LEU A 16 -7.36 -10.05 3.78
C LEU A 16 -7.63 -9.64 5.23
N ASP A 17 -7.24 -10.51 6.15
CA ASP A 17 -7.30 -10.25 7.58
C ASP A 17 -5.99 -9.59 8.04
N LEU A 18 -6.12 -8.55 8.87
CA LEU A 18 -5.02 -8.02 9.66
C LEU A 18 -5.56 -7.68 11.06
N PHE A 19 -4.94 -8.24 12.09
CA PHE A 19 -5.37 -8.10 13.50
C PHE A 19 -6.75 -8.70 13.82
N GLY A 20 -7.25 -9.67 13.02
CA GLY A 20 -8.60 -10.21 13.20
C GLY A 20 -9.71 -9.34 12.59
N SER A 21 -9.34 -8.26 11.88
CA SER A 21 -10.24 -7.40 11.12
C SER A 21 -9.97 -7.53 9.62
N ASN A 22 -11.05 -7.63 8.82
CA ASN A 22 -10.91 -7.65 7.38
C ASN A 22 -10.69 -6.24 6.82
N LEU A 23 -9.70 -6.10 5.96
CA LEU A 23 -9.34 -4.82 5.36
C LEU A 23 -10.34 -4.42 4.25
N LYS A 24 -10.81 -3.16 4.30
CA LYS A 24 -11.67 -2.55 3.27
C LYS A 24 -10.80 -1.86 2.21
N TRP A 25 -10.55 -2.53 1.09
CA TRP A 25 -9.67 -2.04 0.02
C TRP A 25 -10.40 -1.13 -0.95
N PHE A 26 -9.78 -0.01 -1.33
CA PHE A 26 -10.28 0.91 -2.36
C PHE A 26 -9.17 1.33 -3.32
N ARG A 27 -9.60 1.77 -4.51
CA ARG A 27 -8.72 2.32 -5.55
C ARG A 27 -8.34 3.75 -5.24
N LEU A 28 -7.06 4.05 -5.42
CA LEU A 28 -6.51 5.40 -5.45
C LEU A 28 -5.98 5.69 -6.86
N ASP A 29 -6.78 5.33 -7.86
CA ASP A 29 -6.46 5.51 -9.27
C ASP A 29 -7.30 6.63 -9.84
N ASP A 30 -6.92 7.90 -9.64
CA ASP A 30 -7.12 8.87 -10.72
C ASP A 30 -6.40 10.22 -10.54
N GLY A 31 -6.11 10.85 -11.68
CA GLY A 31 -5.93 12.29 -11.85
C GLY A 31 -4.55 12.83 -11.51
N VAL A 32 -3.79 12.19 -10.62
CA VAL A 32 -2.51 12.72 -10.12
C VAL A 32 -1.43 12.76 -11.22
N MET A 33 -1.58 11.93 -12.26
CA MET A 33 -0.63 11.79 -13.38
C MET A 33 -1.37 11.50 -14.71
N GLY A 34 -2.32 12.38 -15.10
CA GLY A 34 -2.95 12.34 -16.43
C GLY A 34 -4.08 11.33 -16.65
N GLY A 35 -4.38 10.46 -15.68
CA GLY A 35 -5.61 9.65 -15.63
C GLY A 35 -5.75 8.60 -16.74
N LYS A 36 -4.64 8.12 -17.31
CA LYS A 36 -4.66 7.15 -18.43
C LYS A 36 -4.34 5.71 -18.03
N SER A 37 -3.94 5.47 -16.78
CA SER A 37 -3.79 4.10 -16.26
C SER A 37 -5.13 3.64 -15.71
N GLU A 38 -5.44 2.37 -15.89
CA GLU A 38 -6.67 1.76 -15.42
C GLU A 38 -6.35 0.70 -14.39
N THR A 39 -7.15 0.65 -13.34
CA THR A 39 -6.98 -0.30 -12.24
C THR A 39 -8.30 -0.92 -11.86
N THR A 40 -8.25 -2.21 -11.59
CA THR A 40 -9.31 -2.98 -10.95
C THR A 40 -8.72 -3.71 -9.74
N HIS A 41 -9.54 -3.88 -8.72
CA HIS A 41 -9.26 -4.89 -7.70
C HIS A 41 -10.52 -5.72 -7.50
N LYS A 42 -10.36 -7.01 -7.23
CA LYS A 42 -11.46 -7.94 -6.99
C LYS A 42 -11.07 -9.02 -6.00
N ILE A 43 -12.06 -9.62 -5.38
CA ILE A 43 -11.88 -10.78 -4.51
C ILE A 43 -12.03 -12.03 -5.37
N MET A 44 -11.03 -12.91 -5.34
CA MET A 44 -11.12 -14.26 -5.90
C MET A 44 -11.15 -15.28 -4.77
N ASN A 45 -11.71 -16.45 -5.04
CA ASN A 45 -11.52 -17.61 -4.17
C ASN A 45 -10.10 -18.16 -4.38
N ASP A 46 -9.45 -18.51 -3.29
CA ASP A 46 -8.19 -19.24 -3.31
C ASP A 46 -8.49 -20.73 -3.42
N ASP A 47 -8.61 -21.21 -4.66
CA ASP A 47 -8.78 -22.64 -4.93
C ASP A 47 -7.49 -23.46 -4.65
N VAL A 48 -6.40 -22.81 -4.19
CA VAL A 48 -5.07 -23.41 -4.01
C VAL A 48 -4.69 -23.60 -2.54
N ASN A 49 -5.20 -22.78 -1.62
CA ASN A 49 -4.91 -22.89 -0.19
C ASN A 49 -6.14 -23.30 0.64
N ASP A 50 -6.01 -24.41 1.38
CA ASP A 50 -7.00 -24.99 2.31
C ASP A 50 -7.23 -24.16 3.60
N ASP A 51 -6.68 -22.94 3.69
CA ASP A 51 -6.90 -22.05 4.83
C ASP A 51 -8.32 -21.46 4.74
N ALA A 52 -9.10 -21.64 5.81
CA ALA A 52 -10.56 -21.49 5.87
C ALA A 52 -11.16 -20.13 5.45
N ASP A 53 -10.34 -19.12 5.17
CA ASP A 53 -10.76 -17.78 4.75
C ASP A 53 -10.47 -17.44 3.27
N GLY A 54 -9.91 -18.39 2.50
CA GLY A 54 -9.64 -18.46 1.05
C GLY A 54 -9.98 -17.28 0.11
N LYS A 55 -9.67 -16.04 0.48
CA LYS A 55 -9.94 -14.84 -0.32
C LYS A 55 -8.61 -14.23 -0.78
N LEU A 56 -8.40 -14.26 -2.09
CA LEU A 56 -7.31 -13.55 -2.76
C LEU A 56 -7.77 -12.15 -3.15
N LEU A 57 -6.97 -11.15 -2.80
CA LEU A 57 -7.08 -9.81 -3.36
C LEU A 57 -6.31 -9.78 -4.69
N ASP A 58 -7.02 -9.67 -5.81
CA ASP A 58 -6.43 -9.53 -7.13
C ASP A 58 -6.38 -8.05 -7.53
N PHE A 59 -5.18 -7.49 -7.61
CA PHE A 59 -4.89 -6.11 -8.02
C PHE A 59 -4.33 -6.11 -9.44
N THR A 60 -5.15 -5.69 -10.39
CA THR A 60 -4.85 -5.80 -11.82
C THR A 60 -5.21 -4.54 -12.59
N GLY A 61 -4.68 -4.41 -13.80
CA GLY A 61 -5.06 -3.32 -14.68
C GLY A 61 -4.07 -3.09 -15.79
N THR A 62 -4.10 -1.88 -16.34
CA THR A 62 -3.21 -1.44 -17.42
C THR A 62 -2.53 -0.13 -17.02
N ILE A 63 -1.20 -0.14 -17.01
CA ILE A 63 -0.42 1.09 -16.86
C ILE A 63 -0.30 1.79 -18.21
N ASN A 64 -0.38 3.12 -18.17
CA ASN A 64 0.00 3.98 -19.28
C ASN A 64 1.13 4.94 -18.85
N THR A 65 2.30 4.79 -19.46
CA THR A 65 3.45 5.66 -19.17
C THR A 65 3.32 7.05 -19.78
N ASP A 66 2.46 7.26 -20.77
CA ASP A 66 2.11 8.56 -21.35
C ASP A 66 1.11 9.32 -20.46
N GLY A 67 1.59 9.75 -19.29
CA GLY A 67 0.78 10.47 -18.29
C GLY A 67 1.39 10.39 -16.90
N GLY A 68 2.11 9.31 -16.61
CA GLY A 68 2.93 9.13 -15.41
C GLY A 68 2.84 7.77 -14.74
N GLY A 69 2.16 6.80 -15.36
CA GLY A 69 2.29 5.36 -15.10
C GLY A 69 2.21 4.96 -13.63
N PHE A 70 1.00 4.99 -13.09
CA PHE A 70 0.75 4.79 -11.67
C PHE A 70 -0.60 4.11 -11.43
N CYS A 71 -0.63 3.17 -10.49
CA CYS A 71 -1.84 2.64 -9.88
C CYS A 71 -1.61 2.34 -8.41
N SER A 72 -2.66 2.42 -7.59
CA SER A 72 -2.58 2.11 -6.17
C SER A 72 -3.93 1.68 -5.60
N ILE A 73 -3.87 0.70 -4.71
CA ILE A 73 -4.99 0.33 -3.82
C ILE A 73 -4.59 0.54 -2.37
N ARG A 74 -5.57 0.89 -1.54
CA ARG A 74 -5.41 1.27 -0.14
C ARG A 74 -6.43 0.60 0.73
N ALA A 75 -6.09 0.33 1.98
CA ALA A 75 -7.04 -0.07 3.00
C ALA A 75 -6.82 0.77 4.26
N SER A 76 -7.93 1.22 4.86
CA SER A 76 -7.88 1.84 6.18
C SER A 76 -7.61 0.77 7.24
N LEU A 77 -6.89 1.17 8.27
CA LEU A 77 -6.69 0.41 9.51
C LEU A 77 -7.59 0.93 10.64
N SER A 78 -8.24 2.08 10.46
CA SER A 78 -9.28 2.54 11.40
C SER A 78 -10.58 1.79 11.13
N ASP A 79 -11.20 1.30 12.20
CA ASP A 79 -12.57 0.81 12.22
C ASP A 79 -13.52 2.03 12.23
N ASP A 80 -13.48 2.89 11.21
CA ASP A 80 -14.39 4.05 11.09
C ASP A 80 -15.78 3.60 10.62
N ASP A 81 -16.38 2.60 11.29
CA ASP A 81 -17.83 2.39 11.26
C ASP A 81 -18.53 3.14 12.42
N ASP A 82 -17.78 3.81 13.30
CA ASP A 82 -18.33 4.64 14.37
C ASP A 82 -18.32 6.14 13.97
N ASP A 83 -19.52 6.68 13.72
CA ASP A 83 -19.83 8.12 13.64
C ASP A 83 -19.64 8.84 15.01
N ASP A 84 -18.92 8.23 15.95
CA ASP A 84 -18.66 8.80 17.27
C ASP A 84 -17.33 9.56 17.25
N ASP A 85 -17.43 10.89 17.38
CA ASP A 85 -16.36 11.89 17.55
C ASP A 85 -15.47 11.65 18.81
N ASP A 86 -15.37 10.43 19.33
CA ASP A 86 -14.48 10.07 20.44
C ASP A 86 -13.09 9.73 19.87
N ASP A 87 -12.34 10.81 19.68
CA ASP A 87 -10.94 10.99 19.23
C ASP A 87 -9.88 10.24 20.10
N ASP A 88 -10.27 9.21 20.86
CA ASP A 88 -9.45 8.57 21.90
C ASP A 88 -8.97 7.15 21.55
N ASN A 89 -9.42 6.53 20.45
CA ASN A 89 -8.89 5.23 20.02
C ASN A 89 -7.68 5.40 19.10
N ASP A 90 -6.57 5.86 19.68
CA ASP A 90 -5.30 6.16 19.00
C ASP A 90 -4.52 4.92 18.51
N ASN A 91 -5.12 3.72 18.59
CA ASN A 91 -4.46 2.47 18.30
C ASN A 91 -4.57 2.09 16.81
N CYS A 92 -3.43 2.07 16.12
CA CYS A 92 -3.29 1.60 14.72
C CYS A 92 -3.53 0.10 14.49
N GLY A 93 -3.89 -0.66 15.52
CA GLY A 93 -4.05 -2.12 15.50
C GLY A 93 -2.75 -2.92 15.64
N PHE A 94 -1.59 -2.32 15.34
CA PHE A 94 -0.30 -3.00 15.51
C PHE A 94 0.07 -3.22 16.98
N SER A 95 0.66 -4.37 17.25
CA SER A 95 1.27 -4.71 18.52
C SER A 95 2.44 -3.77 18.85
N PRO A 96 2.68 -3.39 20.11
CA PRO A 96 3.81 -2.53 20.48
C PRO A 96 5.21 -3.09 20.12
N ASN A 97 5.30 -4.40 19.91
CA ASN A 97 6.53 -5.12 19.52
C ASN A 97 6.53 -5.52 18.04
N ALA A 98 5.68 -4.92 17.21
CA ALA A 98 5.68 -5.07 15.77
C ALA A 98 7.02 -4.64 15.17
N ILE A 99 7.61 -5.50 14.34
CA ILE A 99 8.89 -5.24 13.66
C ILE A 99 8.77 -5.26 12.14
N GLY A 100 7.63 -5.68 11.59
CA GLY A 100 7.42 -5.73 10.17
C GLY A 100 6.09 -6.33 9.76
N ILE A 101 5.94 -6.47 8.45
CA ILE A 101 4.82 -7.13 7.79
C ILE A 101 5.35 -8.32 7.00
N LYS A 102 4.60 -9.42 7.01
CA LYS A 102 4.77 -10.53 6.08
C LYS A 102 3.62 -10.51 5.07
N LEU A 103 3.95 -10.56 3.78
CA LEU A 103 2.99 -10.73 2.70
C LEU A 103 3.16 -12.09 2.05
N LYS A 104 2.06 -12.66 1.57
CA LYS A 104 2.06 -13.75 0.59
C LYS A 104 1.45 -13.25 -0.71
N ILE A 105 2.22 -13.35 -1.79
CA ILE A 105 1.85 -12.76 -3.08
C ILE A 105 2.15 -13.68 -4.26
N ILE A 106 1.42 -13.51 -5.34
CA ILE A 106 1.80 -14.00 -6.68
C ILE A 106 1.88 -12.76 -7.58
N GLY A 107 3.07 -12.49 -8.11
CA GLY A 107 3.31 -11.31 -8.96
C GLY A 107 3.52 -11.66 -10.42
N ASP A 108 3.94 -10.65 -11.16
CA ASP A 108 4.07 -10.63 -12.62
C ASP A 108 5.46 -10.16 -13.08
N GLY A 109 6.47 -10.31 -12.21
CA GLY A 109 7.85 -9.89 -12.45
C GLY A 109 8.12 -8.40 -12.23
N LYS A 110 7.09 -7.58 -11.91
CA LYS A 110 7.26 -6.15 -11.62
C LYS A 110 7.73 -5.91 -10.19
N THR A 111 8.27 -4.72 -9.97
CA THR A 111 8.55 -4.20 -8.62
C THR A 111 7.42 -3.29 -8.18
N TYR A 112 6.66 -3.74 -7.19
CA TYR A 112 5.59 -2.99 -6.53
C TYR A 112 6.14 -2.25 -5.31
N LYS A 113 5.29 -1.48 -4.64
CA LYS A 113 5.56 -0.87 -3.35
C LYS A 113 4.54 -1.29 -2.32
N PHE A 114 5.02 -1.62 -1.13
CA PHE A 114 4.22 -1.59 0.07
C PHE A 114 4.26 -0.18 0.65
N ILE A 115 3.12 0.29 1.15
CA ILE A 115 2.99 1.63 1.66
C ILE A 115 2.22 1.62 2.96
N MET A 116 2.70 2.40 3.92
CA MET A 116 2.01 2.72 5.18
C MET A 116 1.88 4.24 5.29
N SER A 117 0.72 4.74 5.71
CA SER A 117 0.50 6.16 5.90
C SER A 117 -0.35 6.43 7.14
N ASN A 118 -0.30 7.64 7.66
CA ASN A 118 -1.11 8.05 8.80
C ASN A 118 -2.56 8.41 8.43
N GLY A 119 -3.01 8.08 7.21
CA GLY A 119 -4.36 8.40 6.73
C GLY A 119 -4.63 9.89 6.48
N ASN A 120 -3.78 10.80 6.99
CA ASN A 120 -4.02 12.24 6.96
C ASN A 120 -4.16 12.76 5.52
N THR A 121 -5.32 13.33 5.24
CA THR A 121 -5.75 13.77 3.92
C THR A 121 -5.56 15.26 3.68
N GLY A 122 -4.84 15.97 4.55
CA GLY A 122 -4.66 17.43 4.49
C GLY A 122 -4.41 17.92 3.07
N GLY A 123 -5.42 18.53 2.44
CA GLY A 123 -5.37 19.05 1.08
C GLY A 123 -5.89 18.14 -0.05
N GLY A 124 -6.62 17.06 0.26
CA GLY A 124 -7.38 16.28 -0.73
C GLY A 124 -6.65 15.11 -1.39
N GLY A 125 -5.42 14.80 -0.98
CA GLY A 125 -4.75 13.53 -1.29
C GLY A 125 -4.35 12.87 0.02
N GLY A 126 -4.67 11.59 0.22
CA GLY A 126 -4.33 10.84 1.46
C GLY A 126 -2.85 10.91 1.86
N GLY A 127 -2.47 10.23 2.94
CA GLY A 127 -1.09 10.27 3.45
C GLY A 127 -0.05 9.99 2.35
N GLY A 128 0.92 10.90 2.18
CA GLY A 128 1.89 10.85 1.06
C GLY A 128 1.40 11.42 -0.28
N GLY A 129 0.19 11.98 -0.34
CA GLY A 129 -0.35 12.68 -1.51
C GLY A 129 0.43 13.95 -1.87
N PRO A 130 0.17 14.55 -3.05
CA PRO A 130 0.92 15.72 -3.55
C PRO A 130 0.86 16.95 -2.65
N PHE A 131 -0.12 17.00 -1.73
CA PHE A 131 -0.35 18.09 -0.77
C PHE A 131 -0.10 17.68 0.68
N SER A 132 0.17 16.41 0.95
CA SER A 132 0.37 15.92 2.31
C SER A 132 1.71 16.41 2.87
N ARG A 133 1.68 16.90 4.11
CA ARG A 133 2.89 17.28 4.87
C ARG A 133 3.47 16.09 5.65
N SER A 134 2.72 15.00 5.75
CA SER A 134 3.17 13.74 6.36
C SER A 134 3.68 12.81 5.27
N PRO A 135 4.85 12.19 5.44
CA PRO A 135 5.32 11.19 4.50
C PRO A 135 4.40 9.98 4.51
N SER A 136 4.32 9.31 3.37
CA SER A 136 4.04 7.88 3.36
C SER A 136 5.34 7.11 3.56
N TRP A 137 5.28 5.94 4.16
CA TRP A 137 6.40 5.05 4.40
C TRP A 137 6.36 3.92 3.39
N GLN A 138 7.38 3.81 2.53
CA GLN A 138 7.35 2.93 1.36
C GLN A 138 8.51 1.93 1.37
N CYS A 139 8.27 0.72 0.89
CA CYS A 139 9.30 -0.26 0.60
C CYS A 139 9.00 -0.96 -0.72
N ASP A 140 10.03 -1.17 -1.54
CA ASP A 140 9.90 -1.86 -2.83
C ASP A 140 9.80 -3.38 -2.63
N ILE A 141 8.85 -4.01 -3.34
CA ILE A 141 8.60 -5.44 -3.34
C ILE A 141 8.85 -5.96 -4.77
N PRO A 142 10.03 -6.53 -5.07
CA PRO A 142 10.26 -7.21 -6.32
C PRO A 142 9.48 -8.53 -6.34
N THR A 143 8.78 -8.80 -7.45
CA THR A 143 8.01 -10.02 -7.64
C THR A 143 8.61 -10.91 -8.73
N ARG A 144 8.22 -12.18 -8.75
CA ARG A 144 8.59 -13.15 -9.79
C ARG A 144 7.45 -13.32 -10.79
N ASP A 145 7.79 -13.60 -12.04
CA ASP A 145 6.84 -13.99 -13.10
C ASP A 145 6.90 -15.51 -13.32
N ASP A 146 6.56 -16.26 -12.29
CA ASP A 146 6.54 -17.73 -12.30
C ASP A 146 5.19 -18.31 -11.85
N ASN A 147 4.24 -17.44 -11.50
CA ASN A 147 2.94 -17.80 -10.95
C ASN A 147 3.04 -18.68 -9.66
N ILE A 148 4.13 -18.55 -8.91
CA ILE A 148 4.37 -19.24 -7.63
C ILE A 148 4.23 -18.26 -6.47
N GLU A 149 3.53 -18.66 -5.41
CA GLU A 149 3.42 -17.86 -4.19
C GLU A 149 4.80 -17.51 -3.61
N GLN A 150 4.98 -16.25 -3.25
CA GLN A 150 6.18 -15.69 -2.66
C GLN A 150 5.86 -15.09 -1.29
N ASP A 151 6.59 -15.55 -0.28
CA ASP A 151 6.65 -14.92 1.03
C ASP A 151 7.58 -13.70 0.97
N ILE A 152 7.05 -12.52 1.29
CA ILE A 152 7.81 -11.27 1.40
C ILE A 152 7.80 -10.83 2.85
N TYR A 153 8.98 -10.66 3.45
CA TYR A 153 9.13 -10.01 4.75
C TYR A 153 9.59 -8.57 4.56
N ILE A 154 8.82 -7.64 5.11
CA ILE A 154 9.06 -6.19 5.08
C ILE A 154 9.34 -5.74 6.51
N PRO A 155 10.61 -5.70 6.95
CA PRO A 155 10.94 -5.12 8.23
C PRO A 155 10.69 -3.60 8.18
N PHE A 156 10.17 -3.03 9.26
CA PHE A 156 9.89 -1.59 9.34
C PHE A 156 11.13 -0.72 9.15
N THR A 157 12.32 -1.26 9.42
CA THR A 157 13.60 -0.58 9.18
C THR A 157 13.94 -0.38 7.69
N LYS A 158 13.21 -1.02 6.78
CA LYS A 158 13.34 -0.85 5.32
C LYS A 158 12.34 0.14 4.73
N LEU A 159 11.46 0.70 5.55
CA LEU A 159 10.52 1.71 5.10
C LEU A 159 11.22 3.06 4.96
N HIS A 160 11.06 3.67 3.79
CA HIS A 160 11.59 4.98 3.47
C HIS A 160 10.47 6.03 3.48
N PRO A 161 10.71 7.22 4.06
CA PRO A 161 9.75 8.31 3.97
C PRO A 161 9.71 8.83 2.52
N ALA A 162 8.52 8.85 1.94
CA ALA A 162 8.25 9.34 0.60
C ALA A 162 7.20 10.45 0.64
N PHE A 163 7.53 11.55 -0.03
CA PHE A 163 6.71 12.75 -0.16
C PHE A 163 6.19 12.85 -1.60
N GLY A 164 4.96 13.35 -1.75
CA GLY A 164 4.25 13.41 -3.03
C GLY A 164 5.03 14.07 -4.18
N GLY A 165 4.52 13.91 -5.40
CA GLY A 165 5.25 14.23 -6.64
C GLY A 165 5.59 15.71 -6.90
N ARG A 166 5.04 16.67 -6.14
CA ARG A 166 5.35 18.10 -6.34
C ARG A 166 6.70 18.45 -5.72
N SER A 167 7.69 18.78 -6.54
CA SER A 167 9.03 19.16 -6.06
C SER A 167 9.03 20.33 -5.08
N SER A 168 8.06 21.23 -5.14
CA SER A 168 7.93 22.38 -4.23
C SER A 168 7.46 22.03 -2.82
N SER A 169 6.93 20.82 -2.59
CA SER A 169 6.49 20.35 -1.28
C SER A 169 7.41 19.30 -0.67
N LYS A 170 8.49 18.91 -1.36
CA LYS A 170 9.46 17.94 -0.83
C LYS A 170 10.40 18.61 0.17
N PRO A 171 10.52 18.10 1.40
CA PRO A 171 11.52 18.59 2.35
C PRO A 171 12.95 18.35 1.81
N SER A 172 13.92 19.10 2.32
CA SER A 172 15.33 18.86 1.99
C SER A 172 15.78 17.48 2.49
N PRO A 173 16.81 16.85 1.89
CA PRO A 173 17.33 15.56 2.36
C PRO A 173 17.68 15.53 3.86
N GLU A 174 18.20 16.65 4.38
CA GLU A 174 18.51 16.83 5.80
C GLU A 174 17.25 16.74 6.68
N VAL A 175 16.14 17.34 6.23
CA VAL A 175 14.85 17.26 6.93
C VAL A 175 14.24 15.86 6.80
N ILE A 176 14.36 15.22 5.63
CA ILE A 176 13.87 13.85 5.40
C ILE A 176 14.55 12.87 6.38
N ALA A 177 15.86 13.02 6.62
CA ALA A 177 16.62 12.16 7.53
C ALA A 177 16.17 12.26 9.01
N LEU A 178 15.41 13.31 9.37
CA LEU A 178 14.86 13.47 10.73
C LEU A 178 13.56 12.70 10.94
N TYR A 179 12.86 12.29 9.87
CA TYR A 179 11.65 11.49 10.00
C TYR A 179 11.99 10.09 10.48
N LYS A 180 11.24 9.64 11.48
CA LYS A 180 11.34 8.28 12.02
C LYS A 180 10.02 7.57 11.81
N PHE A 181 10.10 6.31 11.39
CA PHE A 181 8.92 5.48 11.26
C PHE A 181 8.36 5.21 12.65
N ASP A 182 7.08 5.51 12.83
CA ASP A 182 6.34 5.23 14.03
C ASP A 182 5.06 4.48 13.65
N VAL A 183 5.05 3.17 13.93
CA VAL A 183 3.96 2.28 13.57
C VAL A 183 2.64 2.72 14.23
N THR A 184 2.71 3.31 15.43
CA THR A 184 1.53 3.71 16.21
C THR A 184 0.72 4.80 15.53
N THR A 185 1.34 5.55 14.62
CA THR A 185 0.72 6.64 13.86
C THR A 185 0.10 6.19 12.54
N ILE A 186 0.26 4.92 12.16
CA ILE A 186 -0.23 4.40 10.88
C ILE A 186 -1.74 4.19 10.97
N ARG A 187 -2.45 4.57 9.90
CA ARG A 187 -3.90 4.42 9.77
C ARG A 187 -4.31 3.85 8.41
N GLU A 188 -3.38 3.71 7.47
CA GLU A 188 -3.66 3.20 6.13
C GLU A 188 -2.47 2.37 5.64
N ILE A 189 -2.75 1.28 4.93
CA ILE A 189 -1.77 0.52 4.18
C ILE A 189 -2.14 0.46 2.70
N GLY A 190 -1.18 0.10 1.85
CA GLY A 190 -1.42 0.07 0.43
C GLY A 190 -0.39 -0.67 -0.39
N LEU A 191 -0.81 -0.96 -1.62
CA LEU A 191 0.00 -1.51 -2.68
C LEU A 191 -0.01 -0.54 -3.85
N MET A 192 1.12 -0.43 -4.53
CA MET A 192 1.28 0.52 -5.63
C MET A 192 2.27 -0.01 -6.66
N LEU A 193 1.98 0.28 -7.92
CA LEU A 193 2.93 0.17 -9.01
C LEU A 193 3.12 1.56 -9.59
N SER A 194 4.38 1.98 -9.76
CA SER A 194 4.68 3.33 -10.26
C SER A 194 5.99 3.41 -11.02
N LEU A 195 6.13 4.44 -11.86
CA LEU A 195 7.37 4.78 -12.59
C LEU A 195 8.60 5.01 -11.70
N ARG A 196 8.43 5.12 -10.39
CA ARG A 196 9.50 5.42 -9.43
C ARG A 196 9.55 4.35 -8.36
N LEU A 197 10.74 3.99 -7.90
CA LEU A 197 10.97 3.18 -6.71
C LEU A 197 10.76 3.99 -5.43
N SER A 198 10.83 3.35 -4.27
CA SER A 198 10.53 3.96 -2.96
C SER A 198 11.54 5.04 -2.59
N ASP A 199 12.77 4.94 -3.09
CA ASP A 199 13.81 5.96 -2.97
C ASP A 199 13.66 7.14 -3.96
N GLY A 200 12.67 7.08 -4.87
CA GLY A 200 12.43 8.08 -5.90
C GLY A 200 13.29 7.92 -7.16
N SER A 201 14.13 6.90 -7.26
CA SER A 201 14.80 6.52 -8.51
C SER A 201 13.79 5.97 -9.53
N PRO A 202 14.11 5.94 -10.84
CA PRO A 202 13.23 5.33 -11.85
C PRO A 202 13.07 3.81 -11.61
N ASN A 203 11.85 3.31 -11.80
CA ASN A 203 11.59 1.86 -11.86
C ASN A 203 12.20 1.32 -13.18
N PRO A 204 13.06 0.29 -13.16
CA PRO A 204 13.72 -0.22 -14.36
C PRO A 204 12.71 -0.61 -15.45
N LYS A 205 12.96 -0.21 -16.68
CA LYS A 205 12.03 -0.42 -17.81
C LYS A 205 11.85 -1.90 -18.11
N GLU A 206 12.89 -2.69 -17.85
CA GLU A 206 12.96 -4.12 -18.09
C GLU A 206 11.96 -4.90 -17.22
N THR A 207 11.74 -4.43 -15.98
CA THR A 207 10.77 -5.05 -15.07
C THR A 207 9.46 -4.29 -15.05
N PHE A 208 9.47 -2.96 -15.15
CA PHE A 208 8.25 -2.13 -15.09
C PHE A 208 7.42 -2.22 -16.38
N GLY A 209 8.04 -2.03 -17.55
CA GLY A 209 7.37 -1.88 -18.84
C GLY A 209 7.41 -0.46 -19.42
N GLU A 210 6.99 -0.30 -20.67
CA GLU A 210 6.88 0.99 -21.37
C GLU A 210 5.59 1.08 -22.18
N GLY A 211 5.06 2.30 -22.35
CA GLY A 211 3.84 2.55 -23.11
C GLY A 211 2.60 2.07 -22.38
N LEU A 212 1.83 1.20 -23.03
CA LEU A 212 0.64 0.55 -22.46
C LEU A 212 0.96 -0.90 -22.15
N PHE A 213 0.85 -1.30 -20.89
CA PHE A 213 1.14 -2.68 -20.48
C PHE A 213 0.27 -3.14 -19.30
N PRO A 214 -0.06 -4.43 -19.23
CA PRO A 214 -0.83 -4.98 -18.13
C PRO A 214 0.03 -5.16 -16.87
N PHE A 215 -0.63 -5.16 -15.71
CA PHE A 215 -0.04 -5.59 -14.45
C PHE A 215 -0.98 -6.52 -13.68
N SER A 216 -0.42 -7.38 -12.84
CA SER A 216 -1.17 -8.26 -11.95
C SER A 216 -0.39 -8.58 -10.68
N LEU A 217 -1.00 -8.31 -9.54
CA LEU A 217 -0.52 -8.71 -8.23
C LEU A 217 -1.67 -9.36 -7.46
N LYS A 218 -1.52 -10.62 -7.10
CA LYS A 218 -2.44 -11.31 -6.19
C LYS A 218 -1.84 -11.34 -4.80
N VAL A 219 -2.65 -11.08 -3.80
CA VAL A 219 -2.26 -11.14 -2.39
C VAL A 219 -3.17 -12.12 -1.69
N SER A 220 -2.59 -13.14 -1.06
CA SER A 220 -3.31 -14.16 -0.29
C SER A 220 -3.27 -13.89 1.20
N SER A 221 -2.24 -13.18 1.70
CA SER A 221 -2.20 -12.77 3.10
C SER A 221 -1.34 -11.55 3.37
N ILE A 222 -1.69 -10.85 4.43
CA ILE A 222 -0.89 -9.84 5.11
C ILE A 222 -0.90 -10.18 6.60
N LYS A 223 0.26 -10.21 7.24
CA LYS A 223 0.38 -10.52 8.67
C LYS A 223 1.39 -9.62 9.34
N GLU A 224 1.08 -9.22 10.56
CA GLU A 224 2.06 -8.61 11.45
C GLU A 224 3.16 -9.61 11.81
N VAL A 225 4.39 -9.11 11.93
CA VAL A 225 5.51 -9.83 12.52
C VAL A 225 5.92 -9.10 13.80
N THR A 226 5.91 -9.81 14.92
CA THR A 226 6.33 -9.32 16.23
C THR A 226 7.62 -10.00 16.68
N THR A 227 8.39 -9.36 17.56
CA THR A 227 9.42 -10.09 18.31
C THR A 227 8.74 -11.00 19.34
N THR A 228 8.83 -12.31 19.16
CA THR A 228 8.48 -13.25 20.24
C THR A 228 9.41 -13.03 21.41
N THR A 229 8.90 -12.51 22.53
CA THR A 229 9.59 -12.59 23.82
C THR A 229 9.56 -14.07 24.22
N THR A 230 10.57 -14.84 23.85
CA THR A 230 10.76 -16.18 24.39
C THR A 230 10.97 -16.01 25.90
N LYS A 231 9.92 -16.22 26.70
CA LYS A 231 10.09 -16.51 28.12
C LYS A 231 10.72 -17.90 28.16
N GLU A 232 12.03 -17.94 28.38
CA GLU A 232 12.69 -19.14 28.88
C GLU A 232 12.07 -19.43 30.26
N GLU A 233 11.36 -20.56 30.37
CA GLU A 233 10.97 -21.20 31.64
C GLU A 233 12.10 -22.11 32.14
#